data_AF-A0A2T2NN58-F1
#
_entry.id   AF-A0A2T2NN58-F1
#
_cell.length_a   1.000
_cell.length_b   1.000
_cell.length_c   1.000
_cell.angle_alpha   90.00
_cell.angle_beta   90.00
_cell.angle_gamma   90.00
#
_symmetry.space_group_name_H-M   'P 1'
#
loop_
_entity.id
_entity.type
_entity.pdbx_description
1 polymer ?
#
loop_
_entity_poly.entity_id
_entity_poly.type
_entity_poly.pdbx_seq_one_letter_code
_entity_poly.pdbx_strand_id
1 'polypeptide(L)'
;MAFSRRLDVSDLDVALPDDELPDYDAAAAPAYRPEDYDVPLQTYHLRQINRKLQIFVPLGPLPSPSYKVRYNGASRIFSKKPQMELVRCQYANAVEDGAASLCFVNDGPLPWRPRAQFTHFEPGGPKTHAMESRNFSDWTVAFEGTNYVWALEARPISLALSEKATGLVVARFIYSARGTLAKDGAEVGELVIYPDVLSLTMQGVERILGGLLVAVAHMKNMGRHYWNENGPARANSLPREPLAMNNRAASVSYSNV
;
A
#
# COMPACT_ATOMS: atom_id res chain seq x y z
N MET A 1 -54.06 -26.99 12.90
CA MET A 1 -55.03 -26.52 11.90
C MET A 1 -54.74 -25.06 11.62
N ALA A 2 -54.55 -24.75 10.35
CA ALA A 2 -54.16 -23.45 9.84
C ALA A 2 -55.35 -22.48 9.80
N PHE A 3 -55.10 -21.20 10.05
CA PHE A 3 -55.81 -20.13 9.36
C PHE A 3 -54.77 -19.31 8.61
N SER A 4 -54.63 -19.68 7.33
CA SER A 4 -53.95 -18.92 6.31
C SER A 4 -54.75 -17.63 6.09
N ARG A 5 -54.29 -16.53 6.69
CA ARG A 5 -54.82 -15.19 6.38
C ARG A 5 -54.20 -14.79 5.06
N ARG A 6 -54.92 -15.05 3.96
CA ARG A 6 -54.57 -14.55 2.64
C ARG A 6 -54.51 -13.03 2.73
N LEU A 7 -53.35 -12.45 2.44
CA LEU A 7 -53.22 -11.03 2.14
C LEU A 7 -54.09 -10.77 0.92
N ASP A 8 -55.11 -9.92 1.10
CA ASP A 8 -55.96 -9.46 0.02
C ASP A 8 -55.13 -8.50 -0.85
N VAL A 9 -54.99 -8.83 -2.14
CA VAL A 9 -54.20 -8.05 -3.10
C VAL A 9 -54.81 -6.66 -3.33
N SER A 10 -56.06 -6.47 -2.90
CA SER A 10 -56.82 -5.22 -3.01
C SER A 10 -56.45 -4.18 -1.93
N ASP A 11 -55.70 -4.55 -0.88
CA ASP A 11 -55.26 -3.63 0.18
C ASP A 11 -53.90 -2.94 -0.14
N LEU A 12 -53.31 -3.22 -1.30
CA LEU A 12 -52.08 -2.57 -1.79
C LEU A 12 -52.33 -1.26 -2.55
N ASP A 13 -53.59 -0.85 -2.72
CA ASP A 13 -53.99 0.40 -3.41
C ASP A 13 -53.97 1.64 -2.49
N VAL A 14 -53.38 1.54 -1.30
CA VAL A 14 -52.95 2.73 -0.56
C VAL A 14 -51.58 3.10 -1.10
N ALA A 15 -51.57 3.97 -2.12
CA ALA A 15 -50.36 4.68 -2.53
C ALA A 15 -49.73 5.26 -1.25
N LEU A 16 -48.57 4.72 -0.87
CA LEU A 16 -47.74 5.33 0.16
C LEU A 16 -47.59 6.81 -0.24
N PRO A 17 -47.73 7.77 0.70
CA PRO A 17 -47.38 9.14 0.40
C PRO A 17 -45.99 9.09 -0.22
N ASP A 18 -45.86 9.61 -1.44
CA ASP A 18 -44.54 9.81 -2.04
C ASP A 18 -43.78 10.65 -1.02
N ASP A 19 -42.87 10.02 -0.27
CA ASP A 19 -41.94 10.72 0.61
C ASP A 19 -41.09 11.58 -0.34
N GLU A 20 -41.57 12.82 -0.54
CA GLU A 20 -40.98 13.81 -1.40
C GLU A 20 -39.53 13.96 -0.96
N LEU A 21 -38.60 13.49 -1.82
CA LEU A 21 -37.18 13.57 -1.54
C LEU A 21 -36.87 15.04 -1.24
N PRO A 22 -36.14 15.35 -0.15
CA PRO A 22 -35.82 16.73 0.18
C PRO A 22 -35.22 17.41 -1.06
N ASP A 23 -35.76 18.58 -1.42
CA ASP A 23 -35.42 19.35 -2.61
C ASP A 23 -33.90 19.47 -2.75
N TYR A 24 -33.33 18.54 -3.52
CA TYR A 24 -31.91 18.52 -3.77
C TYR A 24 -31.65 19.63 -4.78
N ASP A 25 -31.19 20.78 -4.29
CA ASP A 25 -30.74 21.85 -5.15
C ASP A 25 -29.53 21.34 -5.94
N ALA A 26 -29.77 20.96 -7.20
CA ALA A 26 -28.73 20.49 -8.11
C ALA A 26 -27.63 21.53 -8.32
N ALA A 27 -27.90 22.82 -8.06
CA ALA A 27 -26.89 23.88 -8.09
C ALA A 27 -26.00 23.91 -6.84
N ALA A 28 -26.44 23.31 -5.73
CA ALA A 28 -25.66 23.16 -4.49
C ALA A 28 -24.80 21.89 -4.46
N ALA A 29 -24.95 21.00 -5.47
CA ALA A 29 -24.09 19.84 -5.62
C ALA A 29 -22.63 20.29 -5.84
N PRO A 30 -21.65 19.76 -5.09
CA PRO A 30 -20.24 20.04 -5.34
C PRO A 30 -19.89 19.74 -6.80
N ALA A 31 -19.37 20.73 -7.52
CA ALA A 31 -18.90 20.52 -8.88
C ALA A 31 -17.63 19.65 -8.83
N TYR A 32 -17.78 18.34 -9.09
CA TYR A 32 -16.63 17.46 -9.24
C TYR A 32 -15.89 17.83 -10.52
N ARG A 33 -14.74 18.52 -10.40
CA ARG A 33 -13.87 18.77 -11.53
C ARG A 33 -12.93 17.59 -11.69
N PRO A 34 -12.79 17.00 -12.89
CA PRO A 34 -11.84 15.91 -13.12
C PRO A 34 -10.40 16.33 -12.80
N GLU A 35 -10.10 17.62 -12.93
CA GLU A 35 -8.82 18.26 -12.60
C GLU A 35 -8.42 18.12 -11.12
N ASP A 36 -9.40 18.02 -10.20
CA ASP A 36 -9.12 17.89 -8.77
C ASP A 36 -8.53 16.51 -8.42
N TYR A 37 -8.71 15.51 -9.28
CA TYR A 37 -8.16 14.16 -9.11
C TYR A 37 -6.73 14.01 -9.65
N ASP A 38 -6.24 15.00 -10.40
CA ASP A 38 -4.85 15.03 -10.90
C ASP A 38 -3.86 15.51 -9.83
N VAL A 39 -4.36 16.13 -8.76
CA VAL A 39 -3.52 16.63 -7.66
C VAL A 39 -3.18 15.47 -6.72
N PRO A 40 -1.89 15.14 -6.53
CA PRO A 40 -1.50 14.06 -5.65
C PRO A 40 -1.82 14.37 -4.19
N LEU A 41 -2.44 13.41 -3.52
CA LEU A 41 -2.77 13.48 -2.09
C LEU A 41 -1.51 13.36 -1.24
N GLN A 42 -0.66 12.39 -1.57
CA GLN A 42 0.56 12.11 -0.82
C GLN A 42 1.62 11.50 -1.73
N THR A 43 2.87 11.94 -1.54
CA THR A 43 4.02 11.36 -2.21
C THR A 43 4.95 10.69 -1.19
N TYR A 44 5.55 9.57 -1.58
CA TYR A 44 6.56 8.84 -0.79
C TYR A 44 7.77 8.50 -1.65
N HIS A 45 8.97 8.77 -1.14
CA HIS A 45 10.20 8.19 -1.71
C HIS A 45 10.51 6.86 -1.05
N LEU A 46 10.62 5.80 -1.84
CA LEU A 46 11.11 4.51 -1.37
C LEU A 46 12.63 4.47 -1.48
N ARG A 47 13.33 4.30 -0.35
CA ARG A 47 14.80 4.21 -0.29
C ARG A 47 15.26 2.84 0.18
N GLN A 48 16.32 2.31 -0.44
CA GLN A 48 16.96 1.08 0.00
C GLN A 48 18.10 1.41 0.96
N ILE A 49 17.88 1.29 2.27
CA ILE A 49 18.92 1.58 3.28
C ILE A 49 19.99 0.48 3.29
N ASN A 50 19.56 -0.77 3.36
CA ASN A 50 20.43 -1.95 3.28
C ASN A 50 19.63 -3.14 2.73
N ARG A 51 20.24 -4.30 2.49
CA ARG A 51 19.56 -5.47 1.89
C ARG A 51 18.29 -5.94 2.60
N LYS A 52 18.12 -5.64 3.90
CA LYS A 52 16.99 -6.06 4.73
C LYS A 52 16.01 -4.96 5.09
N LEU A 53 16.33 -3.70 4.77
CA LEU A 53 15.57 -2.53 5.20
C LEU A 53 15.36 -1.57 4.04
N GLN A 54 14.10 -1.26 3.74
CA GLN A 54 13.71 -0.12 2.95
C GLN A 54 12.87 0.84 3.78
N ILE A 55 12.77 2.09 3.36
CA ILE A 55 11.98 3.11 4.05
C ILE A 55 11.20 3.92 3.00
N PHE A 56 9.89 4.07 3.22
CA PHE A 56 9.07 5.09 2.59
C PHE A 56 9.17 6.38 3.40
N VAL A 57 9.71 7.41 2.76
CA VAL A 57 9.86 8.74 3.33
C VAL A 57 8.79 9.64 2.70
N PRO A 58 7.86 10.20 3.50
CA PRO A 58 6.84 11.10 2.97
C PRO A 58 7.49 12.36 2.39
N LEU A 59 6.98 12.83 1.27
CA LEU A 59 7.29 14.10 0.65
C LEU A 59 6.01 14.94 0.64
N GLY A 60 6.12 16.18 1.11
CA GLY A 60 5.02 17.13 1.08
C GLY A 60 4.95 17.99 2.33
N PRO A 61 4.10 19.02 2.33
CA PRO A 61 3.90 19.91 3.47
C PRO A 61 3.06 19.26 4.58
N LEU A 62 2.29 18.21 4.26
CA LEU A 62 1.41 17.55 5.21
C LEU A 62 2.19 16.57 6.10
N PRO A 63 1.90 16.53 7.41
CA PRO A 63 2.54 15.61 8.33
C PRO A 63 2.03 14.19 8.06
N SER A 64 2.79 13.43 7.28
CA SER A 64 2.53 12.02 7.00
C SER A 64 3.50 11.11 7.74
N PRO A 65 3.08 9.92 8.16
CA PRO A 65 3.98 8.95 8.79
C PRO A 65 5.00 8.43 7.78
N SER A 66 6.18 8.05 8.28
CA SER A 66 7.14 7.27 7.50
C SER A 66 6.90 5.78 7.72
N TYR A 67 7.30 4.95 6.76
CA TYR A 67 7.13 3.50 6.88
C TYR A 67 8.44 2.76 6.65
N LYS A 68 8.77 1.82 7.53
CA LYS A 68 9.91 0.91 7.37
C LYS A 68 9.42 -0.41 6.82
N VAL A 69 10.14 -0.94 5.84
CA VAL A 69 9.91 -2.26 5.27
C VAL A 69 11.04 -3.17 5.71
N ARG A 70 10.72 -4.16 6.54
CA ARG A 70 11.67 -5.16 7.03
C ARG A 70 11.54 -6.43 6.20
N TYR A 71 12.64 -6.87 5.62
CA TYR A 71 12.74 -8.13 4.92
C TYR A 71 13.31 -9.19 5.86
N ASN A 72 12.50 -10.20 6.18
CA ASN A 72 12.90 -11.29 7.05
C ASN A 72 13.68 -12.40 6.30
N GLY A 73 13.86 -12.24 4.98
CA GLY A 73 14.53 -13.19 4.09
C GLY A 73 13.56 -14.20 3.46
N ALA A 74 14.07 -15.10 2.63
CA ALA A 74 13.26 -16.25 2.19
C ALA A 74 12.90 -17.07 3.44
N SER A 75 11.60 -17.21 3.73
CA SER A 75 11.17 -18.03 4.84
C SER A 75 11.73 -19.44 4.63
N ARG A 76 12.45 -19.95 5.63
CA ARG A 76 12.81 -21.37 5.65
C ARG A 76 11.50 -22.16 5.57
N ILE A 77 11.54 -23.35 4.98
CA ILE A 77 10.37 -24.22 4.72
C ILE A 77 9.46 -24.43 5.96
N PHE A 78 9.96 -24.18 7.17
CA PHE A 78 9.23 -24.29 8.44
C PHE A 78 9.01 -22.97 9.20
N SER A 79 9.38 -21.81 8.62
CA SER A 79 9.21 -20.51 9.28
C SER A 79 7.83 -19.94 8.97
N LYS A 80 7.01 -19.77 10.01
CA LYS A 80 5.74 -19.05 9.95
C LYS A 80 5.91 -17.53 9.92
N LYS A 81 7.14 -17.02 9.85
CA LYS A 81 7.39 -15.58 9.84
C LYS A 81 7.00 -14.99 8.50
N PRO A 82 6.38 -13.80 8.49
CA PRO A 82 6.10 -13.11 7.25
C PRO A 82 7.40 -12.77 6.54
N GLN A 83 7.38 -12.80 5.21
CA GLN A 83 8.56 -12.54 4.39
C GLN A 83 8.95 -11.06 4.44
N MET A 84 7.94 -10.18 4.51
CA MET A 84 8.12 -8.75 4.69
C MET A 84 7.16 -8.23 5.75
N GLU A 85 7.59 -7.19 6.47
CA GLU A 85 6.76 -6.46 7.42
C GLU A 85 6.83 -4.97 7.10
N LEU A 86 5.67 -4.33 7.07
CA LEU A 86 5.50 -2.89 6.97
C LEU A 86 5.25 -2.34 8.37
N VAL A 87 6.10 -1.43 8.81
CA VAL A 87 6.08 -0.83 10.14
C VAL A 87 5.90 0.66 10.00
N ARG A 88 4.84 1.21 10.57
CA ARG A 88 4.58 2.64 10.66
C ARG A 88 5.50 3.26 11.70
N CYS A 89 6.14 4.36 11.35
CA CYS A 89 7.03 5.13 12.22
C CYS A 89 6.49 6.55 12.38
N GLN A 90 6.07 6.87 13.60
CA GLN A 90 5.60 8.21 13.97
C GLN A 90 6.74 9.02 14.57
N TYR A 91 6.99 10.21 14.02
CA TYR A 91 8.10 11.08 14.43
C TYR A 91 7.99 11.54 15.89
N ALA A 92 6.76 11.80 16.38
CA ALA A 92 6.53 12.41 17.68
C ALA A 92 7.03 11.56 18.87
N ASN A 93 6.95 10.23 18.79
CA ASN A 93 7.17 9.35 19.95
C ASN A 93 8.20 8.24 19.69
N ALA A 94 8.83 8.19 18.52
CA ALA A 94 9.69 7.08 18.08
C ALA A 94 9.02 5.69 18.20
N VAL A 95 7.69 5.64 18.22
CA VAL A 95 6.91 4.42 18.31
C VAL A 95 6.86 3.79 16.92
N GLU A 96 7.21 2.51 16.89
CA GLU A 96 7.09 1.65 15.73
C GLU A 96 5.86 0.77 15.91
N ASP A 97 4.90 0.90 15.00
CA ASP A 97 3.66 0.14 15.02
C ASP A 97 3.55 -0.73 13.77
N GLY A 98 3.10 -1.98 13.93
CA GLY A 98 2.95 -2.90 12.81
C GLY A 98 1.79 -2.46 11.93
N ALA A 99 2.05 -2.08 10.67
CA ALA A 99 0.98 -1.69 9.73
C ALA A 99 0.51 -2.89 8.91
N ALA A 100 1.44 -3.68 8.35
CA ALA A 100 1.09 -4.86 7.58
C ALA A 100 2.18 -5.93 7.61
N SER A 101 1.81 -7.17 7.32
CA SER A 101 2.72 -8.29 7.09
C SER A 101 2.42 -8.95 5.75
N LEU A 102 3.43 -9.44 5.04
CA LEU A 102 3.30 -9.93 3.67
C LEU A 102 3.97 -11.30 3.49
N CYS A 103 3.29 -12.19 2.75
CA CYS A 103 3.75 -13.54 2.46
C CYS A 103 3.41 -13.93 1.02
N PHE A 104 4.34 -14.58 0.32
CA PHE A 104 4.01 -15.30 -0.92
C PHE A 104 3.41 -16.66 -0.57
N VAL A 105 2.38 -17.06 -1.31
CA VAL A 105 1.60 -18.27 -1.05
C VAL A 105 1.77 -19.22 -2.21
N ASN A 106 2.17 -20.46 -1.93
CA ASN A 106 2.33 -21.49 -2.97
C ASN A 106 1.05 -22.32 -3.15
N ASP A 107 0.14 -22.31 -2.18
CA ASP A 107 -1.11 -23.09 -2.21
C ASP A 107 -2.17 -22.45 -3.11
N GLY A 108 -2.83 -23.27 -3.93
CA GLY A 108 -3.95 -22.86 -4.78
C GLY A 108 -4.13 -23.76 -6.01
N PRO A 109 -5.18 -23.52 -6.82
CA PRO A 109 -5.64 -24.47 -7.84
C PRO A 109 -4.64 -24.65 -8.99
N LEU A 110 -3.82 -23.63 -9.27
CA LEU A 110 -2.80 -23.67 -10.32
C LEU A 110 -1.41 -23.47 -9.68
N PRO A 111 -0.49 -24.44 -9.75
CA PRO A 111 0.78 -24.40 -9.02
C PRO A 111 1.76 -23.35 -9.56
N TRP A 112 1.68 -23.02 -10.86
CA TRP A 112 2.55 -22.02 -11.49
C TRP A 112 2.10 -20.57 -11.25
N ARG A 113 0.91 -20.35 -10.69
CA ARG A 113 0.31 -19.03 -10.62
C ARG A 113 0.80 -18.26 -9.37
N PRO A 114 1.50 -17.12 -9.52
CA PRO A 114 1.98 -16.36 -8.37
C PRO A 114 0.82 -15.86 -7.52
N ARG A 115 0.93 -16.11 -6.21
CA ARG A 115 -0.02 -15.67 -5.20
C ARG A 115 0.72 -15.06 -4.03
N ALA A 116 0.10 -14.09 -3.40
CA ALA A 116 0.56 -13.51 -2.17
C ALA A 116 -0.64 -13.16 -1.30
N GLN A 117 -0.38 -12.95 -0.03
CA GLN A 117 -1.32 -12.38 0.90
C GLN A 117 -0.60 -11.31 1.69
N PHE A 118 -1.31 -10.24 2.00
CA PHE A 118 -0.85 -9.32 3.03
C PHE A 118 -1.93 -9.13 4.08
N THR A 119 -1.53 -9.09 5.33
CA THR A 119 -2.39 -8.89 6.48
C THR A 119 -2.14 -7.49 7.02
N HIS A 120 -3.14 -6.63 6.93
CA HIS A 120 -3.15 -5.27 7.45
C HIS A 120 -3.67 -5.28 8.90
N PHE A 121 -3.00 -4.60 9.82
CA PHE A 121 -3.36 -4.57 11.23
C PHE A 121 -4.23 -3.37 11.54
N GLU A 122 -5.55 -3.58 11.64
CA GLU A 122 -6.52 -2.53 11.94
C GLU A 122 -6.93 -2.56 13.41
N PRO A 123 -7.49 -1.45 13.95
CA PRO A 123 -8.03 -1.43 15.32
C PRO A 123 -9.11 -2.49 15.56
N GLY A 124 -9.88 -2.85 14.52
CA GLY A 124 -10.89 -3.92 14.56
C GLY A 124 -10.32 -5.34 14.40
N GLY A 125 -9.00 -5.49 14.30
CA GLY A 125 -8.31 -6.76 14.09
C GLY A 125 -7.62 -6.86 12.73
N PRO A 126 -6.77 -7.89 12.55
CA PRO A 126 -6.06 -8.09 11.30
C PRO A 126 -7.01 -8.45 10.15
N LYS A 127 -6.89 -7.74 9.01
CA LYS A 127 -7.58 -8.08 7.76
C LYS A 127 -6.58 -8.59 6.73
N THR A 128 -6.86 -9.77 6.18
CA THR A 128 -6.00 -10.38 5.17
C THR A 128 -6.56 -10.16 3.77
N HIS A 129 -5.71 -9.64 2.88
CA HIS A 129 -6.01 -9.40 1.49
C HIS A 129 -5.21 -10.36 0.62
N ALA A 130 -5.92 -11.19 -0.14
CA ALA A 130 -5.31 -12.07 -1.13
C ALA A 130 -4.96 -11.27 -2.39
N MET A 131 -3.79 -11.55 -2.94
CA MET A 131 -3.32 -10.99 -4.20
C MET A 131 -2.89 -12.11 -5.14
N GLU A 132 -3.12 -11.90 -6.43
CA GLU A 132 -2.79 -12.90 -7.45
C GLU A 132 -2.28 -12.24 -8.72
N SER A 133 -1.34 -12.89 -9.41
CA SER A 133 -0.91 -12.48 -10.75
C SER A 133 -1.26 -13.55 -11.76
N ARG A 134 -2.16 -13.23 -12.71
CA ARG A 134 -2.61 -14.17 -13.78
C ARG A 134 -1.62 -14.26 -14.92
N ASN A 135 -1.04 -13.12 -15.29
CA ASN A 135 -0.15 -12.93 -16.42
C ASN A 135 1.31 -12.76 -16.00
N PHE A 136 1.65 -13.05 -14.73
CA PHE A 136 2.98 -12.90 -14.15
C PHE A 136 3.52 -11.46 -14.13
N SER A 137 2.72 -10.47 -14.53
CA SER A 137 3.08 -9.05 -14.49
C SER A 137 2.17 -8.27 -13.58
N ASP A 138 0.87 -8.42 -13.76
CA ASP A 138 -0.13 -7.58 -13.12
C ASP A 138 -0.63 -8.28 -11.87
N TRP A 139 -0.79 -7.53 -10.80
CA TRP A 139 -1.21 -8.05 -9.50
C TRP A 139 -2.58 -7.49 -9.15
N THR A 140 -3.56 -8.39 -9.05
CA THR A 140 -4.93 -8.02 -8.68
C THR A 140 -5.16 -8.22 -7.20
N VAL A 141 -5.87 -7.29 -6.57
CA VAL A 141 -6.25 -7.32 -5.16
C VAL A 141 -7.66 -6.77 -4.99
N ALA A 142 -8.42 -7.29 -4.03
CA ALA A 142 -9.74 -6.77 -3.68
C ALA A 142 -9.69 -6.04 -2.34
N PHE A 143 -10.18 -4.81 -2.32
CA PHE A 143 -10.42 -4.02 -1.11
C PHE A 143 -11.90 -3.71 -1.02
N GLU A 144 -12.56 -4.20 0.04
CA GLU A 144 -13.95 -3.85 0.36
C GLU A 144 -14.94 -4.10 -0.80
N GLY A 145 -14.67 -5.13 -1.62
CA GLY A 145 -15.50 -5.50 -2.78
C GLY A 145 -15.04 -4.87 -4.10
N THR A 146 -14.16 -3.87 -4.06
CA THR A 146 -13.59 -3.22 -5.25
C THR A 146 -12.28 -3.90 -5.66
N ASN A 147 -12.15 -4.21 -6.94
CA ASN A 147 -10.95 -4.84 -7.49
C ASN A 147 -9.98 -3.80 -8.02
N TYR A 148 -8.73 -3.87 -7.56
CA TYR A 148 -7.65 -3.03 -8.01
C TYR A 148 -6.56 -3.87 -8.68
N VAL A 149 -5.83 -3.25 -9.61
CA VAL A 149 -4.75 -3.89 -10.35
C VAL A 149 -3.51 -3.02 -10.28
N TRP A 150 -2.42 -3.59 -9.77
CA TRP A 150 -1.07 -3.10 -10.00
C TRP A 150 -0.60 -3.59 -11.36
N ALA A 151 -0.50 -2.69 -12.34
CA ALA A 151 -0.03 -2.98 -13.69
C ALA A 151 1.33 -2.30 -13.94
N LEU A 152 2.19 -2.95 -14.71
CA LEU A 152 3.46 -2.36 -15.15
C LEU A 152 3.23 -1.49 -16.38
N GLU A 153 3.47 -0.19 -16.25
CA GLU A 153 3.44 0.76 -17.36
C GLU A 153 4.85 1.00 -17.90
N ALA A 154 4.97 1.16 -19.22
CA ALA A 154 6.24 1.49 -19.88
C ALA A 154 6.33 3.00 -20.13
N ARG A 155 7.50 3.58 -19.85
CA ARG A 155 7.91 4.98 -20.17
C ARG A 155 7.11 6.10 -19.47
N PRO A 156 7.55 6.60 -18.31
CA PRO A 156 8.60 6.00 -17.48
C PRO A 156 8.13 4.62 -16.99
N ILE A 157 9.08 3.70 -16.77
CA ILE A 157 8.76 2.41 -16.16
C ILE A 157 8.16 2.70 -14.79
N SER A 158 6.92 2.26 -14.58
CA SER A 158 6.18 2.51 -13.35
C SER A 158 5.21 1.37 -13.06
N LEU A 159 4.79 1.25 -11.80
CA LEU A 159 3.66 0.41 -11.40
C LEU A 159 2.48 1.34 -11.12
N ALA A 160 1.36 1.16 -11.82
CA ALA A 160 0.14 1.91 -11.58
C ALA A 160 -0.88 1.01 -10.89
N LEU A 161 -1.42 1.47 -9.77
CA LEU A 161 -2.59 0.91 -9.13
C LEU A 161 -3.83 1.58 -9.73
N SER A 162 -4.65 0.80 -10.42
CA SER A 162 -5.91 1.28 -10.97
C SER A 162 -7.09 0.46 -10.47
N GLU A 163 -8.24 1.10 -10.31
CA GLU A 163 -9.50 0.38 -10.11
C GLU A 163 -9.87 -0.33 -11.42
N LYS A 164 -10.20 -1.62 -11.35
CA LYS A 164 -10.45 -2.44 -12.55
C LYS A 164 -11.73 -2.04 -13.29
N ALA A 165 -12.74 -1.56 -12.58
CA ALA A 165 -14.05 -1.23 -13.17
C ALA A 165 -14.00 0.09 -13.96
N THR A 166 -13.33 1.10 -13.41
CA THR A 166 -13.30 2.46 -13.97
C THR A 166 -12.00 2.76 -14.73
N GLY A 167 -10.91 2.04 -14.44
CA GLY A 167 -9.57 2.33 -14.94
C GLY A 167 -8.89 3.51 -14.22
N LEU A 168 -9.52 4.08 -13.19
CA LEU A 168 -8.99 5.24 -12.47
C LEU A 168 -7.71 4.87 -11.71
N VAL A 169 -6.65 5.66 -11.89
CA VAL A 169 -5.36 5.44 -11.25
C VAL A 169 -5.36 6.04 -9.85
N VAL A 170 -5.26 5.18 -8.84
CA VAL A 170 -5.26 5.54 -7.41
C VAL A 170 -3.85 5.79 -6.90
N ALA A 171 -2.85 5.09 -7.44
CA ALA A 171 -1.47 5.31 -7.08
C ALA A 171 -0.53 4.96 -8.24
N ARG A 172 0.61 5.63 -8.32
CA ARG A 172 1.67 5.33 -9.31
C ARG A 172 3.03 5.32 -8.64
N PHE A 173 3.73 4.21 -8.75
CA PHE A 173 5.11 4.05 -8.31
C PHE A 173 6.06 4.14 -9.51
N ILE A 174 6.81 5.24 -9.61
CA ILE A 174 7.75 5.51 -10.68
C ILE A 174 9.14 5.07 -10.23
N TYR A 175 9.78 4.16 -10.97
CA TYR A 175 11.13 3.71 -10.62
C TYR A 175 12.15 4.86 -10.79
N SER A 176 13.15 4.92 -9.91
CA SER A 176 14.25 5.88 -10.02
C SER A 176 15.27 5.46 -11.08
N ALA A 177 16.33 6.26 -11.25
CA ALA A 177 17.50 5.90 -12.06
C ALA A 177 18.24 4.64 -11.59
N ARG A 178 18.13 4.30 -10.30
CA ARG A 178 18.68 3.04 -9.75
C ARG A 178 17.62 1.95 -9.67
N GLY A 179 16.35 2.33 -9.51
CA GLY A 179 15.25 1.40 -9.51
C GLY A 179 15.43 0.28 -8.49
N THR A 180 15.11 -0.94 -8.92
CA THR A 180 15.29 -2.17 -8.10
C THR A 180 16.75 -2.50 -7.73
N LEU A 181 17.74 -1.86 -8.37
CA LEU A 181 19.16 -2.04 -8.11
C LEU A 181 19.71 -1.07 -7.05
N ALA A 182 18.88 -0.19 -6.50
CA ALA A 182 19.26 0.74 -5.44
C ALA A 182 19.85 0.01 -4.22
N LYS A 183 20.91 0.59 -3.64
CA LYS A 183 21.65 0.11 -2.46
C LYS A 183 22.14 1.30 -1.64
N ASP A 184 22.52 1.05 -0.39
CA ASP A 184 23.26 1.99 0.47
C ASP A 184 22.63 3.39 0.58
N GLY A 185 21.31 3.42 0.76
CA GLY A 185 20.50 4.63 0.91
C GLY A 185 19.94 5.19 -0.40
N ALA A 186 20.30 4.61 -1.56
CA ALA A 186 19.79 5.06 -2.84
C ALA A 186 18.27 4.89 -2.95
N GLU A 187 17.66 5.79 -3.72
CA GLU A 187 16.23 5.77 -4.01
C GLU A 187 15.88 4.63 -4.97
N VAL A 188 14.85 3.85 -4.64
CA VAL A 188 14.26 2.82 -5.49
C VAL A 188 13.26 3.46 -6.47
N GLY A 189 12.48 4.43 -5.99
CA GLY A 189 11.48 5.13 -6.76
C GLY A 189 10.58 6.00 -5.90
N GLU A 190 9.58 6.58 -6.55
CA GLU A 190 8.63 7.53 -5.98
C GLU A 190 7.22 6.97 -6.12
N LEU A 191 6.50 6.84 -5.01
CA LEU A 191 5.08 6.51 -4.99
C LEU A 191 4.28 7.80 -4.87
N VAL A 192 3.41 8.05 -5.83
CA VAL A 192 2.42 9.13 -5.83
C VAL A 192 1.05 8.51 -5.61
N ILE A 193 0.29 9.00 -4.64
CA ILE A 193 -1.06 8.54 -4.31
C ILE A 193 -2.05 9.66 -4.66
N TYR A 194 -3.08 9.33 -5.42
CA TYR A 194 -4.13 10.24 -5.86
C TYR A 194 -5.39 10.07 -5.00
N PRO A 195 -6.23 11.11 -4.86
CA PRO A 195 -7.48 11.02 -4.11
C PRO A 195 -8.44 9.97 -4.70
N ASP A 196 -8.86 9.04 -3.85
CA ASP A 196 -9.80 7.96 -4.15
C ASP A 196 -10.42 7.45 -2.83
N VAL A 197 -11.55 6.74 -2.90
CA VAL A 197 -12.20 6.11 -1.74
C VAL A 197 -11.22 5.29 -0.91
N LEU A 198 -10.28 4.58 -1.55
CA LEU A 198 -9.24 3.85 -0.83
C LEU A 198 -8.23 4.80 -0.17
N SER A 199 -7.68 5.77 -0.89
CA SER A 199 -6.52 6.55 -0.44
C SER A 199 -6.84 7.65 0.59
N LEU A 200 -8.11 8.03 0.76
CA LEU A 200 -8.53 9.05 1.73
C LEU A 200 -8.27 8.66 3.19
N THR A 201 -8.08 7.37 3.47
CA THR A 201 -7.79 6.88 4.82
C THR A 201 -6.35 6.41 4.97
N MET A 202 -5.77 6.59 6.15
CA MET A 202 -4.43 6.07 6.47
C MET A 202 -4.35 4.55 6.27
N GLN A 203 -5.41 3.82 6.61
CA GLN A 203 -5.51 2.37 6.39
C GLN A 203 -5.43 2.02 4.92
N GLY A 204 -6.10 2.80 4.06
CA GLY A 204 -6.00 2.59 2.62
C GLY A 204 -4.64 2.92 2.05
N VAL A 205 -3.96 3.96 2.53
CA VAL A 205 -2.55 4.23 2.19
C VAL A 205 -1.66 3.03 2.56
N GLU A 206 -1.85 2.45 3.75
CA GLU A 206 -1.11 1.28 4.21
C GLU A 206 -1.40 0.03 3.35
N ARG A 207 -2.65 -0.16 2.89
CA ARG A 207 -3.04 -1.20 1.92
C ARG A 207 -2.40 -0.99 0.55
N ILE A 208 -2.33 0.26 0.06
CA ILE A 208 -1.64 0.62 -1.19
C ILE A 208 -0.16 0.27 -1.08
N LEU A 209 0.51 0.68 0.00
CA LEU A 209 1.91 0.36 0.27
C LEU A 209 2.13 -1.16 0.33
N GLY A 210 1.26 -1.89 1.03
CA GLY A 210 1.30 -3.36 1.11
C GLY A 210 1.22 -4.01 -0.27
N GLY A 211 0.25 -3.61 -1.10
CA GLY A 211 0.10 -4.11 -2.46
C GLY A 211 1.29 -3.82 -3.37
N LEU A 212 1.84 -2.60 -3.28
CA LEU A 212 3.04 -2.20 -4.02
C LEU A 212 4.23 -3.11 -3.68
N LEU A 213 4.44 -3.39 -2.39
CA LEU A 213 5.55 -4.22 -1.94
C LEU A 213 5.47 -5.65 -2.47
N VAL A 214 4.27 -6.22 -2.57
CA VAL A 214 4.08 -7.54 -3.22
C VAL A 214 4.54 -7.49 -4.67
N ALA A 215 4.04 -6.52 -5.44
CA ALA A 215 4.36 -6.38 -6.86
C ALA A 215 5.87 -6.18 -7.07
N VAL A 216 6.50 -5.25 -6.33
CA VAL A 216 7.94 -4.97 -6.42
C VAL A 216 8.77 -6.19 -6.01
N ALA A 217 8.43 -6.86 -4.91
CA ALA A 217 9.16 -8.04 -4.44
C ALA A 217 9.06 -9.20 -5.43
N HIS A 218 7.89 -9.42 -6.02
CA HIS A 218 7.69 -10.45 -7.04
C HIS A 218 8.59 -10.22 -8.26
N MET A 219 8.57 -9.00 -8.81
CA MET A 219 9.40 -8.65 -9.96
C MET A 219 10.89 -8.88 -9.68
N LYS A 220 11.34 -8.47 -8.49
CA LYS A 220 12.72 -8.71 -8.04
C LYS A 220 13.05 -10.20 -7.91
N ASN A 221 12.13 -11.00 -7.36
CA ASN A 221 12.31 -12.45 -7.22
C ASN A 221 12.37 -13.17 -8.57
N MET A 222 11.68 -12.66 -9.58
CA MET A 222 11.79 -13.13 -10.97
C MET A 222 13.09 -12.69 -11.68
N GLY A 223 13.98 -11.96 -11.01
CA GLY A 223 15.20 -11.40 -11.62
C GLY A 223 14.93 -10.25 -12.59
N ARG A 224 13.74 -9.63 -12.54
CA ARG A 224 13.42 -8.46 -13.35
C ARG A 224 13.91 -7.21 -12.65
N HIS A 225 14.77 -6.47 -13.32
CA HIS A 225 15.32 -5.22 -12.83
C HIS A 225 14.73 -4.06 -13.61
N TYR A 226 13.96 -3.21 -12.91
CA TYR A 226 13.35 -2.01 -13.49
C TYR A 226 14.04 -0.77 -12.94
N TRP A 227 14.35 0.18 -13.82
CA TRP A 227 14.92 1.51 -13.54
C TRP A 227 14.59 2.47 -14.71
N ASN A 228 14.73 3.77 -14.50
CA ASN A 228 14.51 4.80 -15.53
C ASN A 228 15.78 5.62 -15.74
N GLU A 229 16.47 5.47 -16.87
CA GLU A 229 17.75 6.16 -17.15
C GLU A 229 17.65 7.69 -17.09
N ASN A 230 16.52 8.24 -17.53
CA ASN A 230 16.23 9.68 -17.47
C ASN A 230 15.34 10.06 -16.28
N GLY A 231 15.15 9.16 -15.31
CA GLY A 231 14.48 9.50 -14.05
C GLY A 231 15.31 10.53 -13.28
N PRO A 232 14.69 11.36 -12.42
CA PRO A 232 15.44 12.31 -11.61
C PRO A 232 16.52 11.57 -10.83
N ALA A 233 17.78 11.73 -11.22
CA ALA A 233 18.91 11.10 -10.58
C ALA A 233 19.18 11.81 -9.24
N ARG A 234 18.42 11.47 -8.20
CA ARG A 234 18.64 11.99 -6.85
C ARG A 234 19.56 11.07 -6.07
N ALA A 235 20.82 11.02 -6.52
CA ALA A 235 21.92 10.64 -5.65
C ALA A 235 22.48 11.94 -5.09
N ASN A 236 22.14 12.26 -3.84
CA ASN A 236 23.03 12.98 -2.92
C ASN A 236 22.46 12.86 -1.51
N SER A 237 23.33 12.39 -0.63
CA SER A 237 23.19 12.32 0.83
C SER A 237 22.43 13.52 1.41
N LEU A 238 21.33 13.25 2.11
CA LEU A 238 21.02 14.10 3.27
C LEU A 238 22.15 13.88 4.29
N PRO A 239 22.62 14.94 4.98
CA PRO A 239 23.59 14.78 6.04
C PRO A 239 23.04 13.76 7.02
N ARG A 240 23.91 12.85 7.45
CA ARG A 240 23.63 11.85 8.47
C ARG A 240 23.28 12.60 9.74
N GLU A 241 22.01 12.97 9.90
CA GLU A 241 21.51 13.44 11.17
C GLU A 241 21.76 12.28 12.14
N PRO A 242 22.56 12.49 13.21
CA PRO A 242 22.85 11.41 14.12
C PRO A 242 21.54 11.02 14.79
N LEU A 243 20.96 9.90 14.35
CA LEU A 243 20.09 9.11 15.19
C LEU A 243 20.85 8.97 16.51
N ALA A 244 20.32 9.60 17.56
CA ALA A 244 20.89 9.54 18.90
C ALA A 244 20.88 8.08 19.35
N MET A 245 21.95 7.35 18.99
CA MET A 245 22.31 6.08 19.59
C MET A 245 22.73 6.42 21.01
N ASN A 246 21.80 6.23 21.95
CA ASN A 246 22.09 6.11 23.37
C ASN A 246 23.06 4.93 23.56
N ASN A 247 24.35 5.19 23.36
CA ASN A 247 25.43 4.33 23.82
C ASN A 247 25.47 4.44 25.35
N ARG A 248 24.68 3.60 26.03
CA ARG A 248 25.08 3.10 27.35
C ARG A 248 26.30 2.19 27.16
N ALA A 249 27.46 2.81 27.00
CA ALA A 249 28.73 2.13 27.23
C ALA A 249 28.87 1.97 28.76
N ALA A 250 28.60 0.77 29.26
CA ALA A 250 29.02 0.37 30.58
C ALA A 250 30.54 0.21 30.56
N SER A 251 31.26 1.16 31.16
CA SER A 251 32.68 1.01 31.48
C SER A 251 32.82 0.10 32.70
N VAL A 252 33.32 -1.11 32.49
CA VAL A 252 33.85 -1.96 33.59
C VAL A 252 35.33 -1.62 33.71
N SER A 253 35.70 -0.86 34.74
CA SER A 253 37.08 -0.61 35.11
C SER A 253 37.58 -1.74 36.00
N TYR A 254 38.57 -2.50 35.51
CA TYR A 254 39.44 -3.29 36.38
C TYR A 254 40.58 -2.39 36.86
N SER A 255 40.66 -2.18 38.18
CA SER A 255 41.83 -1.59 38.83
C SER A 255 42.71 -2.70 39.36
N ASN A 256 43.89 -2.87 38.73
CA ASN A 256 45.04 -3.52 39.34
C ASN A 256 45.90 -2.42 39.97
N VAL A 257 46.02 -2.40 41.29
CA VAL A 257 47.23 -2.37 42.15
C VAL A 257 46.72 -2.49 43.59
#